data_AF-A0A8S0GZ54-F1
#
_entry.id   AF-A0A8S0GZ54-F1
#
_cell.length_a   1.000
_cell.length_b   1.000
_cell.length_c   1.000
_cell.angle_alpha   90.00
_cell.angle_beta   90.00
_cell.angle_gamma   90.00
#
_symmetry.space_group_name_H-M   'P 1'
#
loop_
_entity.id
_entity.type
_entity.pdbx_description
1 polymer ?
#
loop_
_entity_poly.entity_id
_entity_poly.type
_entity_poly.pdbx_seq_one_letter_code
_entity_poly.pdbx_strand_id
1 'polypeptide(L)' 'MTPLALATLNQHLLTALAAAPGETRRLFHGRGRCWPGLEQLTVDWLQG' A
#
# COMPACT_ATOMS: atom_id res chain seq x y z
N MET A 1 -8.54 3.20 -11.94
CA MET A 1 -7.88 3.93 -10.84
C MET A 1 -7.97 5.42 -11.12
N THR A 2 -8.36 6.22 -10.13
CA THR A 2 -8.40 7.69 -10.24
C THR A 2 -7.07 8.29 -9.77
N PRO A 3 -6.72 9.53 -10.15
CA PRO A 3 -5.52 10.21 -9.63
C PRO A 3 -5.51 10.29 -8.10
N LEU A 4 -6.69 10.49 -7.47
CA LEU A 4 -6.82 10.51 -6.02
C LEU A 4 -6.48 9.15 -5.38
N ALA A 5 -6.93 8.05 -5.97
CA ALA A 5 -6.61 6.71 -5.48
C ALA A 5 -5.10 6.45 -5.50
N LEU A 6 -4.40 6.90 -6.55
CA LEU A 6 -2.95 6.78 -6.64
C LEU A 6 -2.22 7.64 -5.58
N ALA A 7 -2.69 8.86 -5.31
CA ALA A 7 -2.15 9.70 -4.26
C ALA A 7 -2.31 9.06 -2.86
N THR A 8 -3.49 8.49 -2.59
CA THR A 8 -3.74 7.73 -1.35
C THR A 8 -2.78 6.55 -1.21
N LEU A 9 -2.64 5.72 -2.26
CA LEU A 9 -1.69 4.60 -2.25
C LEU A 9 -0.27 5.09 -1.98
N ASN A 10 0.18 6.15 -2.67
CA ASN A 10 1.51 6.72 -2.50
C ASN A 10 1.76 7.17 -1.06
N GLN A 11 0.80 7.86 -0.43
CA GLN A 11 0.93 8.29 0.97
C GLN A 11 1.07 7.10 1.94
N HIS A 12 0.29 6.02 1.73
CA HIS A 12 0.41 4.80 2.53
C HIS A 12 1.79 4.16 2.38
N LEU A 13 2.28 4.04 1.15
CA LEU A 13 3.57 3.40 0.88
C LEU A 13 4.73 4.24 1.44
N LEU A 14 4.72 5.56 1.28
CA LEU A 14 5.73 6.44 1.87
C LEU A 14 5.77 6.30 3.40
N THR A 15 4.60 6.21 4.04
CA THR A 15 4.52 6.01 5.49
C THR A 15 5.07 4.65 5.90
N ALA A 16 4.67 3.59 5.19
CA ALA A 16 5.09 2.21 5.50
C ALA A 16 6.58 1.95 5.21
N LEU A 17 7.17 2.70 4.28
CA LEU A 17 8.57 2.60 3.88
C LEU A 17 9.48 3.63 4.58
N ALA A 18 8.95 4.52 5.41
CA ALA A 18 9.75 5.49 6.16
C ALA A 18 10.85 4.82 7.01
N ALA A 19 10.57 3.60 7.48
CA ALA A 19 11.58 2.66 7.95
C ALA A 19 11.43 1.36 7.15
N ALA A 20 12.46 1.02 6.37
CA ALA A 20 12.45 -0.19 5.55
C ALA A 20 12.24 -1.44 6.43
N PRO A 21 11.24 -2.30 6.12
CA PRO A 21 11.05 -3.53 6.85
C PRO A 21 12.26 -4.48 6.75
N GLY A 22 12.67 -5.07 7.87
CA GLY A 22 13.71 -6.09 7.90
C GLY A 22 13.24 -7.51 7.53
N GLU A 23 11.97 -7.66 7.15
CA GLU A 23 11.35 -8.95 6.84
C GLU A 23 10.28 -8.78 5.75
N THR A 24 9.90 -9.88 5.12
CA THR A 24 8.76 -9.92 4.21
C THR A 24 7.46 -9.57 4.95
N ARG A 25 6.77 -8.52 4.51
CA ARG A 25 5.48 -8.10 5.11
C ARG A 25 4.57 -7.38 4.12
N ARG A 26 3.28 -7.38 4.40
CA ARG A 26 2.30 -6.58 3.65
C ARG A 26 2.36 -5.11 4.07
N LEU A 27 2.60 -4.21 3.12
CA LEU A 27 2.59 -2.76 3.33
C LEU A 27 1.22 -2.13 3.10
N PHE A 28 0.43 -2.70 2.18
CA PHE A 28 -0.89 -2.17 1.84
C PHE A 28 -1.87 -3.30 1.52
N HIS A 29 -3.12 -3.13 1.96
CA HIS A 29 -4.24 -4.01 1.63
C HIS A 29 -5.49 -3.20 1.29
N GLY A 30 -5.91 -3.23 0.04
CA GLY A 30 -7.01 -2.41 -0.45
C GLY A 30 -8.41 -2.95 -0.16
N ARG A 31 -8.57 -4.24 0.16
CA ARG A 31 -9.91 -4.85 0.30
C ARG A 31 -10.63 -4.33 1.55
N GLY A 32 -11.96 -4.51 1.56
CA GLY A 32 -12.81 -4.13 2.70
C GLY A 32 -13.52 -2.78 2.54
N ARG A 33 -13.51 -2.19 1.34
CA ARG A 33 -14.20 -0.92 0.99
C ARG A 33 -13.68 0.33 1.73
N CYS A 34 -12.55 0.23 2.43
CA CYS A 34 -11.90 1.40 3.07
C CYS A 34 -11.16 2.29 2.07
N TRP A 35 -10.82 1.77 0.88
CA TRP A 35 -9.97 2.46 -0.10
C TRP A 35 -10.62 2.46 -1.49
N PRO A 36 -11.50 3.43 -1.78
CA PRO A 36 -12.18 3.53 -3.07
C PRO A 36 -11.21 3.52 -4.26
N GLY A 37 -11.37 2.56 -5.16
CA GLY A 37 -10.55 2.41 -6.36
C GLY A 37 -9.20 1.72 -6.17
N LEU A 38 -8.91 1.18 -4.97
CA LEU A 38 -7.72 0.39 -4.65
C LEU A 38 -8.07 -1.03 -4.17
N GLU A 39 -9.33 -1.45 -4.23
CA GLU A 39 -9.84 -2.66 -3.59
C GLU A 39 -9.18 -3.95 -4.05
N GLN A 40 -8.62 -3.93 -5.27
CA GLN A 40 -7.94 -5.05 -5.88
C GLN A 40 -6.42 -5.02 -5.68
N LEU A 41 -5.89 -4.01 -4.99
CA LEU A 41 -4.45 -3.84 -4.79
C LEU A 41 -4.02 -4.33 -3.41
N THR A 42 -2.92 -5.05 -3.42
CA THR A 42 -2.10 -5.37 -2.25
C THR A 42 -0.67 -5.07 -2.61
N VAL A 43 0.09 -4.54 -1.65
CA VAL A 43 1.53 -4.31 -1.82
C VAL A 43 2.24 -5.06 -0.72
N ASP A 44 3.10 -5.99 -1.13
CA ASP A 44 3.93 -6.79 -0.24
C ASP A 44 5.39 -6.34 -0.42
N TRP A 45 6.06 -6.08 0.68
CA TRP A 45 7.50 -5.88 0.73
C TRP A 45 8.17 -7.23 0.85
N LEU A 46 9.08 -7.49 -0.08
CA LEU A 46 9.92 -8.67 -0.08
C LEU A 46 11.35 -8.17 0.00
N GLN A 47 12.01 -8.41 1.13
CA GLN A 47 13.46 -8.24 1.26
C GLN A 47 14.03 -9.56 1.76
N GLY A 48 14.97 -10.09 0.97
CA GLY A 48 15.80 -11.26 1.25
C GLY A 48 17.19 -11.02 0.68
#